data_AF-A0A2M7NGE8-F1
#
_entry.id   AF-A0A2M7NGE8-F1
#
_cell.length_a   1.000
_cell.length_b   1.000
_cell.length_c   1.000
_cell.angle_alpha   90.00
_cell.angle_beta   90.00
_cell.angle_gamma   90.00
#
_symmetry.space_group_name_H-M   'P 1'
#
loop_
_entity.id
_entity.type
_entity.pdbx_description
1 polymer ?
#
loop_
_entity_poly.entity_id
_entity_poly.type
_entity_poly.pdbx_seq_one_letter_code
_entity_poly.pdbx_strand_id
1 'polypeptide(L)'
;MHVEDEYLQVLIDRDNQISFLQEQKDMLLKEVQETKKASEEAKKESEEARKALELEKEEAEKKRKVILEFALFLKSQGLPSAEISEKTNLSIQEIEDL
;
A
#
# COMPACT_ATOMS: atom_id res chain seq x y z
N MET A 1 -22.21 -55.67 32.11
CA MET A 1 -21.32 -54.84 31.27
C MET A 1 -19.93 -54.98 31.89
N HIS A 2 -18.91 -55.37 31.12
CA HIS A 2 -17.56 -55.56 31.66
C HIS A 2 -16.87 -54.20 31.70
N VAL A 3 -16.29 -53.84 32.84
CA VAL A 3 -15.61 -52.55 33.09
C VAL A 3 -14.51 -52.27 32.05
N GLU A 4 -13.93 -53.33 31.51
CA GLU A 4 -12.93 -53.30 30.45
C GLU A 4 -13.48 -52.71 29.14
N ASP A 5 -14.72 -53.02 28.78
CA ASP A 5 -15.37 -52.49 27.56
C ASP A 5 -15.67 -51.00 27.70
N GLU A 6 -16.10 -50.56 28.88
CA GLU A 6 -16.35 -49.14 29.17
C GLU A 6 -15.05 -48.33 29.13
N TYR A 7 -13.95 -48.89 29.64
CA TYR A 7 -12.63 -48.24 29.58
C TYR A 7 -12.09 -48.14 28.14
N LEU A 8 -12.25 -49.21 27.35
CA LEU A 8 -11.89 -49.22 25.93
C LEU A 8 -12.66 -48.15 25.15
N GLN A 9 -13.96 -48.00 25.40
CA GLN A 9 -14.78 -46.97 24.74
C GLN A 9 -14.28 -45.56 25.05
N VAL A 10 -13.92 -45.27 26.31
CA VAL A 10 -13.37 -43.96 26.69
C VAL A 10 -12.04 -43.66 25.97
N LEU A 11 -11.20 -44.67 25.78
CA LEU A 11 -9.96 -44.50 25.02
C LEU A 11 -10.22 -44.20 23.55
N ILE A 12 -11.16 -44.92 22.92
CA ILE A 12 -11.57 -44.69 21.53
C ILE A 12 -12.12 -43.27 21.35
N ASP A 13 -13.00 -42.83 22.27
CA ASP A 13 -13.60 -41.49 22.21
C ASP A 13 -12.53 -40.39 22.33
N ARG A 14 -11.51 -40.61 23.17
CA ARG A 14 -10.37 -39.70 23.31
C ARG A 14 -9.48 -39.67 22.07
N ASP A 15 -9.17 -40.82 21.47
CA ASP A 15 -8.38 -40.88 20.24
C ASP A 15 -9.09 -40.19 19.07
N ASN A 16 -10.41 -40.35 18.97
CA ASN A 16 -11.23 -39.63 17.99
C ASN A 16 -11.18 -38.11 18.23
N GLN A 17 -11.29 -37.68 19.50
CA GLN A 17 -11.19 -36.26 19.84
C GLN A 17 -9.81 -35.68 19.53
N ILE A 18 -8.73 -36.43 19.81
CA ILE A 18 -7.37 -36.03 19.48
C ILE A 18 -7.21 -35.87 17.96
N SER A 19 -7.69 -36.84 17.19
CA SER A 19 -7.62 -36.82 15.73
C SER A 19 -8.35 -35.59 15.15
N PHE A 20 -9.56 -35.32 15.65
CA PHE A 20 -10.34 -34.14 15.26
C PHE A 20 -9.61 -32.82 15.58
N LEU A 21 -9.04 -32.70 16.77
CA LEU A 21 -8.30 -31.50 17.17
C LEU A 21 -7.01 -31.32 16.37
N GLN A 22 -6.34 -32.41 15.97
CA GLN A 22 -5.18 -32.36 15.08
C GLN A 22 -5.57 -31.84 13.70
N GLU A 23 -6.66 -32.33 13.12
CA GLU A 23 -7.16 -31.84 11.83
C GLU A 23 -7.52 -30.35 11.88
N GLN A 24 -8.21 -29.90 12.93
CA GLN A 24 -8.51 -28.48 13.12
C GLN A 24 -7.24 -27.62 13.25
N LYS A 25 -6.25 -28.10 14.00
CA LYS A 25 -4.97 -27.42 14.16
C LYS A 25 -4.27 -27.27 12.81
N ASP A 26 -4.24 -28.32 11.99
CA ASP A 26 -3.56 -28.31 10.70
C ASP A 26 -4.27 -27.39 9.70
N MET A 27 -5.61 -27.37 9.70
CA MET A 27 -6.39 -26.40 8.92
C MET A 27 -6.09 -24.97 9.33
N LEU A 28 -6.15 -24.65 10.63
CA LEU A 28 -5.85 -23.31 11.13
C LEU A 28 -4.41 -22.88 10.84
N LEU A 29 -3.45 -23.81 10.95
CA LEU A 29 -2.05 -23.53 10.63
C LEU A 29 -1.89 -23.15 9.15
N LYS A 30 -2.61 -23.85 8.26
CA LYS A 30 -2.63 -23.53 6.82
C LYS A 30 -3.25 -22.15 6.55
N GLU A 31 -4.40 -21.84 7.15
CA GLU A 31 -5.05 -20.54 7.01
C GLU A 31 -4.17 -19.38 7.49
N VAL A 32 -3.48 -19.56 8.63
CA VAL A 32 -2.53 -18.57 9.15
C VAL A 32 -1.35 -18.36 8.19
N GLN A 33 -0.82 -19.43 7.60
CA GLN A 33 0.26 -19.32 6.61
C GLN A 33 -0.20 -18.59 5.34
N GLU A 34 -1.39 -18.89 4.83
CA GLU A 34 -1.95 -18.22 3.65
C GLU A 34 -2.21 -16.73 3.94
N THR A 35 -2.79 -16.41 5.09
CA THR A 35 -3.05 -15.02 5.52
C THR A 35 -1.75 -14.25 5.69
N LYS A 36 -0.71 -14.89 6.24
CA LYS A 36 0.61 -14.27 6.39
C LYS A 36 1.24 -13.95 5.04
N LYS A 37 1.18 -14.88 4.07
CA LYS A 37 1.68 -14.65 2.70
C LYS A 37 0.94 -13.50 2.03
N ALA A 38 -0.39 -13.50 2.07
CA ALA A 38 -1.20 -12.42 1.51
C ALA A 38 -0.89 -11.06 2.15
N SER A 39 -0.63 -11.04 3.48
CA SER A 39 -0.23 -9.81 4.17
C SER A 39 1.16 -9.32 3.75
N GLU A 40 2.13 -10.21 3.53
CA GLU A 40 3.46 -9.86 3.05
C GLU A 40 3.43 -9.33 1.61
N GLU A 41 2.63 -9.95 0.73
CA GLU A 41 2.39 -9.49 -0.64
C GLU A 41 1.76 -8.09 -0.66
N ALA A 42 0.69 -7.87 0.11
CA ALA A 42 0.03 -6.57 0.21
C ALA A 42 0.97 -5.47 0.76
N LYS A 43 1.84 -5.80 1.71
CA LYS A 43 2.87 -4.86 2.20
C LYS A 43 3.86 -4.49 1.11
N LYS A 44 4.30 -5.46 0.31
CA LYS A 44 5.24 -5.22 -0.79
C LYS A 44 4.62 -4.33 -1.86
N GLU A 45 3.39 -4.63 -2.27
CA GLU A 45 2.64 -3.79 -3.24
C GLU A 45 2.43 -2.37 -2.72
N SER A 46 2.10 -2.21 -1.44
CA SER A 46 1.94 -0.89 -0.82
C SER A 46 3.25 -0.09 -0.79
N GLU A 47 4.39 -0.75 -0.53
CA GLU A 47 5.70 -0.09 -0.54
C GLU A 47 6.10 0.34 -1.95
N GLU A 48 5.85 -0.48 -2.96
CA GLU A 48 6.09 -0.16 -4.36
C GLU A 48 5.23 1.00 -4.84
N ALA A 49 3.93 1.00 -4.51
CA ALA A 49 3.02 2.10 -4.82
C ALA A 49 3.45 3.41 -4.15
N ARG A 50 3.92 3.35 -2.90
CA ARG A 50 4.45 4.53 -2.19
C ARG A 50 5.68 5.10 -2.88
N LYS A 51 6.63 4.24 -3.29
CA LYS A 51 7.85 4.67 -4.01
C LYS A 51 7.50 5.30 -5.35
N ALA A 52 6.57 4.71 -6.11
CA ALA A 52 6.11 5.28 -7.38
C ALA A 52 5.48 6.67 -7.20
N LEU A 53 4.63 6.84 -6.18
CA LEU A 53 4.01 8.13 -5.86
C LEU A 53 5.04 9.18 -5.42
N GLU A 54 6.07 8.77 -4.68
CA GLU A 54 7.16 9.66 -4.27
C GLU A 54 7.97 10.17 -5.47
N LEU A 55 8.31 9.27 -6.40
CA LEU A 55 8.95 9.66 -7.66
C LEU A 55 8.08 10.60 -8.50
N GLU A 56 6.78 10.33 -8.61
CA GLU A 56 5.85 11.20 -9.34
C GLU A 56 5.77 12.60 -8.72
N LYS A 57 5.78 12.70 -7.38
CA LYS A 57 5.82 13.98 -6.67
C LYS A 57 7.11 14.74 -6.93
N GLU A 58 8.26 14.07 -6.88
CA GLU A 58 9.55 14.70 -7.20
C GLU A 58 9.60 15.21 -8.64
N GLU A 59 9.07 14.45 -9.61
CA GLU A 59 8.98 14.88 -11.00
C GLU A 59 8.05 16.08 -11.18
N ALA A 60 6.88 16.07 -10.54
CA ALA A 60 5.95 17.17 -10.56
C ALA A 60 6.55 18.44 -9.95
N GLU A 61 7.29 18.31 -8.84
CA GLU A 61 8.00 19.42 -8.20
C GLU A 61 9.10 19.99 -9.11
N LYS A 62 9.91 19.13 -9.74
CA LYS A 62 10.92 19.56 -10.72
C LYS A 62 10.27 20.31 -11.90
N LYS A 63 9.19 19.78 -12.48
CA LYS A 63 8.44 20.44 -13.56
C LYS A 63 7.92 21.80 -13.11
N ARG A 64 7.31 21.88 -11.92
CA ARG A 64 6.81 23.14 -11.36
C ARG A 64 7.94 24.16 -11.18
N LYS A 65 9.10 23.73 -10.68
CA LYS A 65 10.28 24.61 -10.53
C LYS A 65 10.73 25.20 -11.87
N VAL A 66 10.82 24.37 -12.92
CA VAL A 66 11.17 24.83 -14.27
C VAL A 66 10.15 25.84 -14.80
N ILE A 67 8.85 25.61 -14.58
CA ILE A 67 7.78 26.54 -14.98
C ILE A 67 7.96 27.89 -14.27
N LEU A 68 8.25 27.89 -12.96
CA LEU A 68 8.48 29.11 -12.19
C LEU A 68 9.75 29.84 -12.64
N GLU A 69 10.86 29.13 -12.87
CA GLU A 69 12.10 29.71 -13.42
C GLU A 69 11.87 30.34 -14.80
N PHE A 70 11.10 29.68 -15.66
CA PHE A 70 10.74 30.22 -16.97
C PHE A 70 9.82 31.44 -16.87
N ALA A 71 8.85 31.45 -15.95
CA ALA A 71 7.99 32.60 -15.68
C ALA A 71 8.81 33.81 -15.19
N LEU A 72 9.74 33.61 -14.26
CA LEU A 72 10.69 34.62 -13.79
C LEU A 72 11.54 35.18 -14.93
N PHE A 73 12.03 34.30 -15.80
CA PHE A 73 12.77 34.72 -16.99
C PHE A 73 11.92 35.62 -17.89
N LEU A 74 10.69 35.24 -18.23
CA LEU A 74 9.80 36.06 -19.05
C LEU A 74 9.46 37.41 -18.38
N LYS A 75 9.23 37.42 -17.06
CA LYS A 75 9.01 38.64 -16.28
C LYS A 75 10.22 39.56 -16.35
N SER A 76 11.44 39.01 -16.26
CA SER A 76 12.69 39.78 -16.39
C SER A 76 12.90 40.40 -17.78
N GLN A 77 12.33 39.79 -18.82
CA GLN A 77 12.31 40.33 -20.19
C GLN A 77 11.23 41.42 -20.39
N GLY A 78 10.43 41.73 -19.36
CA GLY A 78 9.39 42.75 -19.41
C GLY A 78 8.09 42.31 -20.08
N LEU A 79 7.85 41.00 -20.24
CA LEU A 79 6.58 40.51 -20.77
C LEU A 79 5.44 40.76 -19.74
N PRO A 80 4.24 41.12 -20.21
CA PRO A 80 3.08 41.32 -19.34
C PRO A 80 2.60 39.99 -18.75
N SER A 81 2.08 40.02 -17.52
CA SER A 81 1.62 38.83 -16.78
C SER A 81 0.59 37.98 -17.55
N ALA A 82 -0.21 38.59 -18.43
CA ALA A 82 -1.16 37.87 -19.29
C ALA A 82 -0.45 36.94 -20.30
N GLU A 83 0.63 37.40 -20.94
CA GLU A 83 1.41 36.60 -21.90
C GLU A 83 2.21 35.50 -21.17
N ILE A 84 2.68 35.79 -19.95
CA ILE A 84 3.36 34.79 -19.11
C ILE A 84 2.36 33.71 -18.67
N SER A 85 1.15 34.10 -18.26
CA SER A 85 0.08 33.17 -17.88
C SER A 85 -0.30 32.24 -19.02
N GLU A 86 -0.43 32.76 -20.24
CA GLU A 86 -0.72 31.94 -21.43
C GLU A 86 0.39 30.90 -21.73
N LYS A 87 1.66 31.26 -21.50
CA LYS A 87 2.81 30.37 -21.78
C LYS A 87 3.13 29.37 -20.68
N THR A 88 2.84 29.71 -19.42
CA THR A 88 3.24 28.94 -18.24
C THR A 88 2.09 28.27 -17.53
N ASN A 89 0.85 28.66 -17.88
CA ASN A 89 -0.38 28.22 -17.25
C ASN A 89 -0.46 28.53 -15.74
N LEU A 90 0.38 29.45 -15.27
CA LEU A 90 0.28 30.03 -13.92
C LEU A 90 -0.85 31.04 -13.88
N SER A 91 -1.50 31.17 -12.73
CA SER A 91 -2.44 32.27 -12.51
C SER A 91 -1.72 33.62 -12.53
N ILE A 92 -2.41 34.68 -12.92
CA ILE A 92 -1.84 36.03 -12.93
C ILE A 92 -1.33 36.41 -11.54
N GLN A 93 -2.06 36.01 -10.49
CA GLN A 93 -1.68 36.26 -9.10
C GLN A 93 -0.37 35.55 -8.72
N GLU A 94 -0.19 34.29 -9.12
CA GLU A 94 1.09 33.58 -8.92
C GLU A 94 2.26 34.25 -9.66
N ILE A 95 2.02 34.84 -10.83
CA ILE A 95 3.06 35.54 -11.60
C ILE A 95 3.42 36.89 -10.98
N GLU A 96 2.45 37.58 -10.39
CA GLU A 96 2.68 38.82 -9.66
C GLU A 96 3.50 38.58 -8.39
N ASP A 97 3.23 37.48 -7.69
CA ASP A 97 3.92 37.06 -6.46
C ASP A 97 5.33 36.49 -6.67
N LEU A 98 5.72 36.14 -7.91
CA LEU A 98 7.06 35.65 -8.30
C LEU A 98 8.13 36.74 -8.28
#